data_AF-A0A258EX40-F1
#
_entry.id   AF-A0A258EX40-F1
#
_cell.length_a   1.000
_cell.length_b   1.000
_cell.length_c   1.000
_cell.angle_alpha   90.00
_cell.angle_beta   90.00
_cell.angle_gamma   90.00
#
_symmetry.space_group_name_H-M   'P 1'
#
loop_
_entity.id
_entity.type
_entity.pdbx_description
1 polymer ?
#
loop_
_entity_poly.entity_id
_entity_poly.type
_entity_poly.pdbx_seq_one_letter_code
_entity_poly.pdbx_strand_id
1 'polypeptide(L)' 'HDFFMTRYTEAYAAEITAFIDAMGGKAAASPSGEDGLAALALAEAALKSVAEGRVVKVAEVL' A
#
# COMPACT_ATOMS: atom_id res chain seq x y z
N HIS A 1 -3.31 27.32 -10.73
CA HIS A 1 -3.87 25.96 -10.70
C HIS A 1 -2.93 25.14 -9.82
N ASP A 2 -3.38 24.67 -8.66
CA ASP A 2 -2.58 23.76 -7.83
C ASP A 2 -2.84 22.34 -8.36
N PHE A 3 -1.83 21.72 -8.96
CA PHE A 3 -1.98 20.39 -9.56
C PHE A 3 -1.82 19.36 -8.45
N PHE A 4 -2.80 18.48 -8.22
CA PHE A 4 -2.82 17.60 -7.04
C PHE A 4 -1.52 16.81 -6.78
N MET A 5 -0.72 16.53 -7.81
CA MET A 5 0.58 15.87 -7.68
C MET A 5 1.67 16.73 -7.04
N THR A 6 1.60 18.07 -7.11
CA THR A 6 2.56 18.97 -6.45
C THR A 6 2.58 18.74 -4.94
N ARG A 7 1.44 18.37 -4.35
CA ARG A 7 1.30 18.00 -2.93
C ARG A 7 2.11 16.75 -2.55
N TYR A 8 2.37 15.87 -3.52
CA TYR A 8 2.96 14.56 -3.27
C TYR A 8 4.37 14.40 -3.86
N THR A 9 4.91 15.41 -4.53
CA THR A 9 6.24 15.35 -5.15
C THR A 9 7.31 14.86 -4.17
N GLU A 10 7.32 15.39 -2.94
CA GLU A 10 8.26 14.97 -1.90
C GLU A 10 8.06 13.50 -1.49
N ALA A 11 6.81 13.05 -1.37
CA ALA A 11 6.50 11.67 -1.03
C ALA A 11 6.96 10.70 -2.13
N TYR A 12 6.72 11.02 -3.41
CA TYR A 12 7.20 10.21 -4.53
C TYR A 12 8.73 10.15 -4.59
N ALA A 13 9.40 11.28 -4.38
CA ALA A 13 10.87 11.32 -4.33
C ALA A 13 11.41 10.45 -3.18
N ALA A 14 10.76 10.49 -2.01
CA ALA A 14 11.11 9.67 -0.86
C ALA A 14 10.90 8.17 -1.14
N GLU A 15 9.77 7.77 -1.73
CA GLU A 15 9.51 6.36 -2.07
C GLU A 15 10.51 5.81 -3.09
N ILE A 16 10.83 6.57 -4.14
CA ILE A 16 11.81 6.15 -5.15
C ILE A 16 13.20 5.99 -4.51
N THR A 17 13.57 6.90 -3.59
CA THR A 17 14.85 6.79 -2.85
C THR A 17 14.88 5.53 -2.00
N ALA A 18 13.82 5.28 -1.22
CA ALA A 18 13.70 4.09 -0.39
C ALA A 18 13.78 2.79 -1.21
N PHE A 19 13.14 2.76 -2.39
CA PHE A 19 13.19 1.65 -3.31
C PHE A 19 14.62 1.37 -3.82
N ILE A 20 15.34 2.42 -4.23
CA ILE A 20 16.72 2.29 -4.71
C ILE A 20 17.65 1.79 -3.58
N ASP A 21 17.49 2.31 -2.36
CA ASP A 21 18.29 1.88 -1.22
C ASP A 21 18.01 0.42 -0.84
N ALA A 22 16.75 -0.03 -0.93
CA ALA A 22 16.41 -1.42 -0.72
C ALA A 22 17.04 -2.34 -1.78
N MET A 23 16.94 -1.98 -3.06
CA MET A 23 17.59 -2.76 -4.14
C MET A 23 19.12 -2.76 -4.04
N GLY A 24 19.70 -1.67 -3.57
CA GLY A 24 21.14 -1.54 -3.34
C GLY A 24 21.65 -2.24 -2.09
N GLY A 25 20.77 -2.90 -1.32
CA GLY A 25 21.13 -3.57 -0.06
C GLY A 25 21.49 -2.63 1.08
N LYS A 26 21.13 -1.34 0.98
CA LYS A 26 21.42 -0.31 1.99
C LYS A 26 20.33 -0.21 3.05
N ALA A 27 19.13 -0.69 2.75
CA ALA A 27 17.98 -0.72 3.65
C ALA A 27 17.15 -1.99 3.42
N ALA A 28 16.32 -2.37 4.39
CA ALA A 28 15.27 -3.36 4.17
C ALA A 28 14.15 -2.74 3.31
N ALA A 29 13.47 -3.55 2.50
CA ALA A 29 12.30 -3.10 1.76
C ALA A 29 11.19 -2.67 2.73
N SER A 30 10.68 -1.45 2.55
CA SER A 30 9.56 -0.90 3.31
C SER A 30 8.71 -0.03 2.38
N PRO A 31 7.43 -0.37 2.15
CA PRO A 31 6.76 -1.57 2.64
C PRO A 31 7.39 -2.87 2.10
N SER A 32 7.25 -3.95 2.85
CA SER A 32 7.65 -5.31 2.46
C SER A 32 6.61 -5.96 1.54
N GLY A 33 6.92 -7.15 1.02
CA GLY A 33 5.96 -7.93 0.24
C GLY A 33 4.76 -8.38 1.09
N GLU A 34 5.00 -8.72 2.36
CA GLU A 34 4.00 -9.10 3.34
C GLU A 34 3.06 -7.93 3.66
N ASP A 35 3.58 -6.71 3.77
CA ASP A 35 2.76 -5.50 3.92
C ASP A 35 1.84 -5.30 2.70
N GLY A 36 2.36 -5.54 1.49
CA GLY A 36 1.58 -5.48 0.25
C GLY A 36 0.46 -6.53 0.20
N LEU A 37 0.75 -7.77 0.61
CA LEU A 37 -0.25 -8.83 0.71
C LEU A 37 -1.35 -8.50 1.72
N ALA A 38 -0.98 -7.96 2.89
CA ALA A 38 -1.94 -7.54 3.91
C ALA A 38 -2.82 -6.39 3.40
N ALA A 39 -2.25 -5.42 2.68
CA ALA A 39 -2.98 -4.32 2.07
C ALA A 39 -3.98 -4.83 1.02
N LEU A 40 -3.60 -5.82 0.20
CA LEU A 40 -4.49 -6.43 -0.78
C LEU A 40 -5.66 -7.15 -0.09
N ALA A 41 -5.40 -7.94 0.94
CA ALA A 41 -6.44 -8.63 1.71
C ALA A 41 -7.44 -7.64 2.35
N LEU A 42 -6.95 -6.49 2.84
CA LEU A 42 -7.83 -5.42 3.34
C LEU A 42 -8.74 -4.86 2.24
N ALA A 43 -8.19 -4.63 1.04
CA ALA A 43 -8.96 -4.14 -0.11
C ALA A 43 -10.04 -5.14 -0.55
N GLU A 44 -9.71 -6.43 -0.59
CA GLU A 44 -10.67 -7.49 -0.94
C GLU A 44 -11.77 -7.65 0.11
N ALA A 45 -11.43 -7.61 1.39
CA ALA A 45 -12.41 -7.65 2.47
C ALA A 45 -13.37 -6.45 2.41
N ALA A 46 -12.85 -5.25 2.10
CA ALA A 46 -13.66 -4.05 1.91
C ALA A 46 -14.61 -4.18 0.71
N LEU A 47 -14.12 -4.70 -0.41
CA LEU A 47 -14.94 -4.95 -1.61
C LEU A 47 -16.08 -5.94 -1.31
N LYS A 48 -15.76 -7.05 -0.63
CA LYS A 48 -16.76 -8.04 -0.20
C LYS A 48 -17.76 -7.44 0.78
N SER A 49 -17.31 -6.61 1.71
CA SER A 49 -18.16 -5.94 2.70
C SER A 49 -19.20 -5.02 2.04
N VAL A 50 -18.78 -4.23 1.05
CA VAL A 50 -19.68 -3.38 0.28
C VAL A 50 -20.70 -4.22 -0.50
N ALA A 51 -20.26 -5.32 -1.10
CA ALA A 51 -21.15 -6.20 -1.88
C ALA A 51 -22.20 -6.91 -1.00
N GLU A 52 -21.83 -7.32 0.22
CA GLU A 52 -22.70 -8.09 1.11
C GLU A 52 -23.46 -7.22 2.13
N GLY A 53 -23.15 -5.94 2.24
CA GLY A 53 -23.78 -5.03 3.20
C GLY A 53 -23.54 -5.39 4.66
N ARG A 54 -22.43 -6.09 4.96
CA ARG A 54 -22.06 -6.52 6.33
C ARG A 54 -20.57 -6.35 6.59
N VAL A 55 -20.19 -6.38 7.86
CA VAL A 55 -18.79 -6.47 8.26
C VAL A 55 -18.21 -7.82 7.80
N VAL A 56 -17.06 -7.76 7.14
CA VAL A 56 -16.27 -8.92 6.68
C VAL A 56 -14.95 -8.90 7.44
N LYS A 57 -14.57 -10.04 8.04
CA LYS A 57 -13.26 -10.19 8.67
C LYS A 57 -12.21 -10.43 7.60
N VAL A 58 -11.01 -9.85 7.76
CA VAL A 58 -9.89 -10.07 6.83
C VAL A 58 -9.54 -11.56 6.70
N ALA A 59 -9.69 -12.34 7.77
CA ALA A 59 -9.51 -13.80 7.75
C ALA A 59 -10.51 -14.56 6.84
N GLU A 60 -11.53 -13.91 6.27
CA GLU A 60 -12.43 -14.51 5.28
C GLU A 60 -11.89 -14.43 3.84
N VAL A 61 -10.79 -13.70 3.60
CA VAL A 61 -10.16 -13.50 2.28
C VAL A 61 -8.68 -13.91 2.25
N LEU A 62 -8.11 -14.31 3.38
CA LEU A 62 -6.75 -14.84 3.52
C LEU A 62 -6.72 -16.37 3.54
#